data_AF-A0A9Q7CSB5-F1
#
_entry.id   AF-A0A9Q7CSB5-F1
#
_cell.length_a   1.000
_cell.length_b   1.000
_cell.length_c   1.000
_cell.angle_alpha   90.00
_cell.angle_beta   90.00
_cell.angle_gamma   90.00
#
_symmetry.space_group_name_H-M   'P 1'
#
loop_
_entity.id
_entity.type
_entity.pdbx_description
1 polymer ?
#
loop_
_entity_poly.entity_id
_entity_poly.type
_entity_poly.pdbx_seq_one_letter_code
_entity_poly.pdbx_strand_id
1 'polypeptide(L)'
;MAKAETIAFTCVRSEGAYSEEYDLKIVLPDPKNPKAKAKVYLDERDLDQRDEQGYQEVKNVQVNKSTVSFLTDTYFESEVFDGVKYPPGTVVASTTIQRETGQLKRVETIKAGILAKTMGEGTKTYTEKCGPVVNPAQ
;
A
#
# COMPACT_ATOMS: atom_id res chain seq x y z
N MET A 1 11.43 -28.17 0.23
CA MET A 1 10.75 -27.52 1.37
C MET A 1 10.25 -26.17 0.88
N ALA A 2 8.93 -25.92 0.86
CA ALA A 2 8.39 -24.63 0.41
C ALA A 2 8.61 -23.58 1.51
N LYS A 3 9.29 -22.47 1.18
CA LYS A 3 9.52 -21.30 2.04
C LYS A 3 8.46 -20.24 1.69
N ALA A 4 8.10 -19.37 2.63
CA ALA A 4 7.29 -18.20 2.33
C ALA A 4 7.94 -17.39 1.19
N GLU A 5 7.22 -17.24 0.07
CA GLU A 5 7.69 -16.46 -1.08
C GLU A 5 7.64 -14.97 -0.72
N THR A 6 8.77 -14.29 -0.89
CA THR A 6 8.90 -12.85 -0.66
C THR A 6 9.16 -12.17 -2.00
N ILE A 7 8.37 -11.15 -2.31
CA ILE A 7 8.49 -10.34 -3.51
C ILE A 7 8.78 -8.92 -3.04
N ALA A 8 9.91 -8.36 -3.47
CA ALA A 8 10.32 -7.02 -3.08
C ALA A 8 10.61 -6.17 -4.32
N PHE A 9 10.18 -4.92 -4.26
CA PHE A 9 10.38 -3.90 -5.27
C PHE A 9 10.91 -2.63 -4.62
N THR A 10 11.75 -1.90 -5.33
CA THR A 10 12.07 -0.52 -5.00
C THR A 10 11.35 0.37 -5.99
N CYS A 11 10.52 1.27 -5.49
CA CYS A 11 9.59 2.08 -6.27
C CYS A 11 9.94 3.55 -6.16
N VAL A 12 9.72 4.30 -7.25
CA VAL A 12 9.88 5.74 -7.29
C VAL A 12 8.53 6.38 -7.55
N ARG A 13 8.11 7.21 -6.60
CA ARG A 13 6.94 8.09 -6.72
C ARG A 13 7.41 9.50 -7.02
N SER A 14 6.80 10.14 -8.01
CA SER A 14 7.09 11.53 -8.36
C SER A 14 5.81 12.37 -8.35
N GLU A 15 5.83 13.47 -7.61
CA GLU A 15 4.73 14.44 -7.52
C GLU A 15 5.30 15.86 -7.73
N GLY A 16 5.05 16.41 -8.92
CA GLY A 16 5.63 17.69 -9.31
C GLY A 16 7.16 17.65 -9.35
N ALA A 17 7.81 18.47 -8.54
CA ALA A 17 9.27 18.53 -8.41
C ALA A 17 9.83 17.57 -7.34
N TYR A 18 8.95 16.88 -6.60
CA TYR A 18 9.34 15.97 -5.54
C TYR A 18 9.38 14.54 -6.06
N SER A 19 10.45 13.82 -5.74
CA SER A 19 10.59 12.39 -6.02
C SER A 19 11.03 11.70 -4.75
N GLU A 20 10.40 10.57 -4.44
CA GLU A 20 10.68 9.75 -3.27
C GLU A 20 10.82 8.29 -3.70
N GLU A 21 11.84 7.64 -3.15
CA GLU A 21 12.10 6.22 -3.35
C GLU A 21 11.67 5.46 -2.09
N TYR A 22 10.97 4.35 -2.29
CA TYR A 22 10.46 3.52 -1.20
C TYR A 22 10.53 2.03 -1.55
N ASP A 23 10.71 1.20 -0.53
CA ASP A 23 10.75 -0.24 -0.66
C ASP A 23 9.36 -0.84 -0.41
N LEU A 24 8.87 -1.61 -1.38
CA LEU A 24 7.61 -2.33 -1.31
C LEU A 24 7.88 -3.84 -1.22
N LYS A 25 7.56 -4.45 -0.08
CA LYS A 25 7.76 -5.88 0.15
C LYS A 25 6.43 -6.59 0.41
N ILE A 26 6.19 -7.67 -0.32
CA ILE A 26 5.05 -8.57 -0.16
C ILE A 26 5.58 -9.92 0.32
N VAL A 27 5.09 -10.37 1.47
CA VAL A 27 5.41 -11.69 2.04
C VAL A 27 4.17 -12.56 1.94
N LEU A 28 4.23 -13.59 1.09
CA LEU A 28 3.14 -14.55 0.95
C LEU A 28 3.08 -15.47 2.17
N PRO A 29 1.87 -15.91 2.57
CA PRO A 29 1.72 -16.77 3.74
C PRO A 29 2.43 -18.11 3.54
N ASP A 30 2.97 -18.66 4.62
CA ASP A 30 3.56 -20.00 4.59
C ASP A 30 2.46 -21.01 4.23
N PRO A 31 2.63 -21.83 3.17
CA PRO A 31 1.68 -22.88 2.81
C PRO A 31 1.35 -23.84 3.97
N LYS A 32 2.25 -23.97 4.95
CA LYS A 32 2.09 -24.79 6.15
C LYS A 32 1.24 -24.13 7.23
N ASN A 33 1.01 -22.82 7.16
CA ASN A 33 0.14 -22.10 8.07
C ASN A 33 -1.08 -21.54 7.31
N PRO A 34 -2.16 -22.32 7.17
CA PRO A 34 -3.35 -21.91 6.41
C PRO A 34 -4.09 -20.71 7.04
N LYS A 35 -3.74 -20.28 8.26
CA LYS A 35 -4.30 -19.08 8.90
C LYS A 35 -3.43 -17.83 8.71
N ALA A 36 -2.22 -17.98 8.17
CA ALA A 36 -1.37 -16.82 7.89
C ALA A 36 -1.96 -16.01 6.74
N LYS A 37 -2.09 -14.70 6.93
CA LYS A 37 -2.38 -13.75 5.86
C LYS A 37 -1.07 -13.35 5.17
N ALA A 38 -1.17 -12.95 3.90
CA ALA A 38 -0.08 -12.24 3.24
C ALA A 38 0.16 -10.91 3.96
N LYS A 39 1.42 -10.46 4.00
CA LYS A 39 1.81 -9.17 4.55
C LYS A 39 2.36 -8.27 3.47
N VAL A 40 2.06 -6.98 3.56
CA VAL A 40 2.58 -5.96 2.66
C VAL A 40 3.27 -4.92 3.52
N TYR A 41 4.48 -4.55 3.13
CA TYR A 41 5.32 -3.59 3.83
C TYR A 41 5.73 -2.47 2.88
N LEU A 42 5.70 -1.24 3.38
CA LEU A 42 6.26 -0.06 2.71
C LEU A 42 7.34 0.51 3.64
N ASP A 43 8.60 0.56 3.20
CA ASP A 43 9.75 0.97 4.02
C ASP A 43 9.76 0.28 5.39
N GLU A 44 9.67 -1.05 5.37
CA GLU A 44 9.58 -1.93 6.55
C GLU A 44 8.32 -1.76 7.42
N ARG A 45 7.47 -0.77 7.16
CA ARG A 45 6.19 -0.57 7.86
C ARG A 45 5.13 -1.55 7.35
N ASP A 46 4.64 -2.44 8.22
CA ASP A 46 3.49 -3.32 7.93
C ASP A 46 2.28 -2.45 7.56
N LEU A 47 1.58 -2.78 6.48
CA LEU A 47 0.39 -2.05 6.03
C LEU A 47 -0.90 -2.54 6.71
N ASP A 48 -0.82 -3.57 7.55
CA ASP A 48 -1.91 -4.01 8.41
C ASP A 48 -1.65 -3.52 9.85
N GLN A 49 -2.20 -2.35 10.20
CA GLN A 49 -2.01 -1.65 11.47
C GLN A 49 -3.32 -1.12 12.05
N ARG A 50 -3.37 -1.01 13.37
CA ARG A 50 -4.52 -0.45 14.10
C ARG A 50 -4.05 0.17 15.41
N ASP A 51 -4.55 1.36 15.69
CA ASP A 51 -4.34 2.08 16.93
C ASP A 51 -5.59 2.89 17.32
N GLU A 52 -5.45 3.83 18.25
CA GLU A 52 -6.53 4.71 18.71
C GLU A 52 -6.94 5.76 17.68
N GLN A 53 -6.10 6.03 16.67
CA GLN A 53 -6.32 7.06 15.65
C GLN A 53 -6.93 6.49 14.37
N GLY A 54 -6.93 5.16 14.22
CA GLY A 54 -7.63 4.49 13.14
C GLY A 54 -7.07 3.11 12.82
N TYR A 55 -7.24 2.71 11.56
CA TYR A 55 -6.68 1.46 11.08
C TYR A 55 -6.30 1.53 9.60
N GLN A 56 -5.37 0.67 9.23
CA GLN A 56 -5.05 0.30 7.86
C GLN A 56 -5.07 -1.22 7.78
N GLU A 57 -5.83 -1.81 6.87
CA GLU A 57 -5.93 -3.26 6.71
C GLU A 57 -5.64 -3.68 5.27
N VAL A 58 -4.83 -4.73 5.10
CA VAL A 58 -4.65 -5.41 3.81
C VAL A 58 -5.74 -6.47 3.64
N LYS A 59 -6.73 -6.19 2.80
CA LYS A 59 -7.92 -7.05 2.63
C LYS A 59 -7.67 -8.25 1.72
N ASN A 60 -6.89 -8.06 0.66
CA ASN A 60 -6.65 -9.08 -0.35
C ASN A 60 -5.25 -8.89 -0.96
N VAL A 61 -4.53 -9.99 -1.19
CA VAL A 61 -3.26 -10.02 -1.92
C VAL A 61 -3.34 -11.15 -2.92
N GLN A 62 -3.11 -10.83 -4.19
CA GLN A 62 -3.11 -11.77 -5.30
C GLN A 62 -1.78 -11.67 -6.03
N VAL A 63 -1.14 -12.81 -6.20
CA VAL A 63 0.11 -12.92 -6.94
C VAL A 63 -0.09 -13.95 -8.05
N ASN A 64 0.24 -13.56 -9.27
CA ASN A 64 0.36 -14.47 -10.39
C ASN A 64 1.70 -14.23 -11.11
N LYS A 65 1.88 -14.91 -12.25
CA LYS A 65 3.14 -14.87 -12.98
C LYS A 65 3.50 -13.45 -13.48
N SER A 66 2.52 -12.66 -13.90
CA SER A 66 2.73 -11.36 -14.52
C SER A 66 2.46 -10.17 -13.60
N THR A 67 1.67 -10.36 -12.53
CA THR A 67 1.19 -9.26 -11.69
C THR A 67 1.17 -9.61 -10.21
N VAL A 68 1.37 -8.59 -9.40
CA VAL A 68 1.10 -8.57 -7.95
C VAL A 68 0.05 -7.51 -7.72
N SER A 69 -1.03 -7.84 -7.02
CA SER A 69 -2.06 -6.86 -6.68
C SER A 69 -2.53 -7.02 -5.24
N PHE A 70 -2.80 -5.90 -4.57
CA PHE A 70 -3.35 -5.90 -3.22
C PHE A 70 -4.34 -4.76 -3.01
N LEU A 71 -5.24 -4.96 -2.04
CA LEU A 71 -6.25 -3.99 -1.63
C LEU A 71 -5.99 -3.57 -0.19
N THR A 72 -5.87 -2.27 0.04
CA THR A 72 -5.80 -1.67 1.38
C THR A 72 -7.06 -0.88 1.67
N ASP A 73 -7.57 -1.02 2.89
CA ASP A 73 -8.66 -0.24 3.44
C ASP A 73 -8.16 0.53 4.66
N THR A 74 -8.28 1.85 4.62
CA THR A 74 -7.75 2.73 5.66
C THR A 74 -8.87 3.59 6.19
N TYR A 75 -8.92 3.73 7.51
CA TYR A 75 -9.84 4.60 8.23
C TYR A 75 -9.04 5.44 9.21
N PHE A 76 -9.41 6.70 9.32
CA PHE A 76 -8.84 7.66 10.24
C PHE A 76 -9.97 8.28 11.07
N GLU A 77 -9.76 8.39 12.38
CA GLU A 77 -10.68 9.07 13.28
C GLU A 77 -10.73 10.58 12.99
N SER A 78 -11.72 11.26 13.58
CA SER A 78 -11.77 12.72 13.50
C SER A 78 -10.56 13.36 14.17
N GLU A 79 -10.00 14.38 13.54
CA GLU A 79 -8.83 15.10 14.07
C GLU A 79 -9.01 16.61 14.03
N VAL A 80 -8.21 17.32 14.82
CA VAL A 80 -8.10 18.78 14.75
C VAL A 80 -6.70 19.12 14.29
N PHE A 81 -6.60 19.75 13.12
CA PHE A 81 -5.34 20.20 12.56
C PHE A 81 -5.46 21.69 12.24
N ASP A 82 -4.50 22.47 12.75
CA ASP A 82 -4.47 23.94 12.59
C ASP A 82 -5.79 24.64 12.99
N GLY A 83 -6.39 24.21 14.10
CA GLY A 83 -7.67 24.74 14.60
C GLY A 83 -8.91 24.33 13.80
N VAL A 84 -8.75 23.59 12.70
CA VAL A 84 -9.85 23.06 11.89
C VAL A 84 -10.16 21.64 12.31
N LYS A 85 -11.44 21.36 12.60
CA LYS A 85 -11.91 20.00 12.89
C LYS A 85 -12.28 19.28 11.60
N TYR A 86 -11.65 18.14 11.37
CA TYR A 86 -11.93 17.24 10.27
C TYR A 86 -12.79 16.06 10.76
N PRO A 87 -13.83 15.65 10.01
CA PRO A 87 -14.57 14.43 10.34
C PRO A 87 -13.68 13.18 10.12
N PRO A 88 -14.11 11.99 10.55
CA PRO A 88 -13.43 10.76 10.17
C PRO A 88 -13.37 10.60 8.64
N GLY A 89 -12.35 9.89 8.16
CA GLY A 89 -12.11 9.69 6.74
C GLY A 89 -11.75 8.25 6.39
N THR A 90 -11.91 7.90 5.11
CA THR A 90 -11.51 6.58 4.59
C THR A 90 -10.72 6.70 3.30
N VAL A 91 -9.79 5.77 3.11
CA VAL A 91 -9.04 5.58 1.86
C VAL A 91 -9.03 4.11 1.51
N VAL A 92 -9.67 3.77 0.39
CA VAL A 92 -9.61 2.42 -0.18
C VAL A 92 -8.69 2.46 -1.39
N ALA A 93 -7.62 1.68 -1.39
CA ALA A 93 -6.64 1.68 -2.48
C ALA A 93 -6.38 0.28 -3.03
N SER A 94 -6.49 0.12 -4.34
CA SER A 94 -6.04 -1.05 -5.08
C SER A 94 -4.71 -0.74 -5.76
N THR A 95 -3.69 -1.53 -5.46
CA THR A 95 -2.36 -1.41 -6.07
C THR A 95 -2.09 -2.64 -6.90
N THR A 96 -1.65 -2.45 -8.14
CA THR A 96 -1.27 -3.52 -9.08
C THR A 96 0.09 -3.22 -9.68
N ILE A 97 0.99 -4.19 -9.66
CA ILE A 97 2.35 -4.09 -10.17
C ILE A 97 2.52 -5.13 -11.27
N GLN A 98 2.94 -4.70 -12.44
CA GLN A 98 3.39 -5.60 -13.50
C GLN A 98 4.82 -6.04 -13.18
N ARG A 99 5.04 -7.35 -13.02
CA ARG A 99 6.33 -7.90 -12.57
C ARG A 99 7.44 -7.74 -13.61
N GLU A 100 7.10 -7.80 -14.89
CA GLU A 100 8.08 -7.70 -15.99
C GLU A 100 8.51 -6.26 -16.24
N THR A 101 7.56 -5.33 -16.25
CA THR A 101 7.82 -3.92 -16.56
C THR A 101 8.11 -3.12 -15.30
N GLY A 102 7.76 -3.62 -14.12
CA GLY A 102 7.81 -2.87 -12.87
C GLY A 102 6.81 -1.70 -12.81
N GLN A 103 5.86 -1.62 -13.72
CA GLN A 103 4.85 -0.56 -13.69
C GLN A 103 3.88 -0.82 -12.54
N LEU A 104 3.85 0.10 -11.57
CA LEU A 104 2.88 0.11 -10.48
C LEU A 104 1.75 1.07 -10.84
N LYS A 105 0.52 0.58 -10.74
CA LYS A 105 -0.70 1.39 -10.85
C LYS A 105 -1.44 1.32 -9.52
N ARG A 106 -1.71 2.48 -8.93
CA ARG A 106 -2.49 2.62 -7.70
C ARG A 106 -3.77 3.37 -8.02
N VAL A 107 -4.91 2.79 -7.66
CA VAL A 107 -6.22 3.45 -7.74
C VAL A 107 -6.73 3.58 -6.32
N GLU A 108 -6.91 4.80 -5.83
CA GLU A 108 -7.41 5.04 -4.47
C GLU A 108 -8.67 5.91 -4.49
N THR A 109 -9.57 5.64 -3.55
CA THR A 109 -10.79 6.43 -3.35
C THR A 109 -10.75 7.02 -1.96
N ILE A 110 -10.70 8.35 -1.90
CA ILE A 110 -10.65 9.14 -0.68
C ILE A 110 -12.06 9.63 -0.37
N LYS A 111 -12.49 9.52 0.89
CA LYS A 111 -13.76 10.05 1.38
C LYS A 111 -13.56 10.74 2.73
N ALA A 112 -14.00 11.99 2.83
CA ALA A 112 -13.96 12.80 4.04
C ALA A 112 -12.55 12.88 4.69
N GLY A 113 -12.50 13.38 5.93
CA GLY A 113 -11.25 13.62 6.65
C GLY A 113 -10.37 14.72 6.07
N ILE A 114 -9.18 14.86 6.66
CA ILE A 114 -8.20 15.84 6.21
C ILE A 114 -7.74 15.57 4.78
N LEU A 115 -7.61 14.29 4.40
CA LEU A 115 -7.18 13.88 3.06
C LEU A 115 -8.15 14.32 1.97
N ALA A 116 -9.46 14.23 2.19
CA ALA A 116 -10.42 14.77 1.22
C ALA A 116 -10.29 16.30 1.06
N LYS A 117 -9.88 17.02 2.11
CA LYS A 117 -9.67 18.47 2.04
C LYS A 117 -8.35 18.84 1.35
N THR A 118 -7.28 18.12 1.62
CA THR A 118 -5.92 18.43 1.13
C THR A 118 -5.66 17.85 -0.25
N MET A 119 -6.10 16.62 -0.49
CA MET A 119 -5.90 15.91 -1.74
C MET A 119 -7.15 15.99 -2.64
N GLY A 120 -8.33 16.23 -2.09
CA GLY A 120 -9.59 16.21 -2.84
C GLY A 120 -10.29 14.87 -2.72
N GLU A 121 -11.61 14.93 -2.54
CA GLU A 121 -12.47 13.76 -2.43
C GLU A 121 -12.66 13.06 -3.79
N GLY A 122 -12.80 11.74 -3.78
CA GLY A 122 -13.10 10.93 -4.96
C GLY A 122 -12.00 9.92 -5.30
N THR A 123 -12.08 9.39 -6.53
CA THR A 123 -11.17 8.35 -7.02
C THR A 123 -10.01 8.97 -7.80
N LYS A 124 -8.79 8.59 -7.44
CA LYS A 124 -7.54 9.01 -8.07
C LYS A 124 -6.76 7.81 -8.56
N THR A 125 -6.00 8.02 -9.63
CA THR A 125 -5.12 6.99 -10.21
C THR A 125 -3.71 7.54 -10.33
N TYR A 126 -2.75 6.78 -9.82
CA TYR A 126 -1.32 7.07 -9.89
C TYR A 126 -0.62 5.95 -10.63
N THR A 127 0.44 6.32 -11.32
CA THR A 127 1.34 5.36 -11.97
C THR A 127 2.75 5.67 -11.52
N GLU A 128 3.44 4.62 -11.11
CA GLU A 128 4.80 4.68 -10.58
C GLU A 128 5.66 3.64 -11.28
N LYS A 129 6.97 3.81 -11.14
CA LYS A 129 7.95 2.87 -11.66
C LYS A 129 8.64 2.17 -10.50
N CYS A 130 8.63 0.84 -10.55
CA CYS A 130 9.33 0.00 -9.62
C CYS A 130 10.38 -0.85 -10.35
N GLY A 131 11.46 -1.19 -9.66
CA GLY A 131 12.43 -2.19 -10.05
C GLY A 131 12.41 -3.37 -9.06
N PRO A 132 12.66 -4.61 -9.49
CA PRO A 132 12.86 -5.71 -8.55
C PRO A 132 14.08 -5.40 -7.67
N VAL A 133 14.00 -5.71 -6.38
CA VAL A 133 15.15 -5.60 -5.48
C VAL A 133 16.17 -6.66 -5.90
N VAL A 134 17.35 -6.24 -6.35
CA VAL A 134 18.39 -7.13 -6.91
C VAL A 134 19.12 -7.93 -5.82
N ASN A 135 18.86 -7.65 -4.54
CA ASN A 135 19.27 -8.47 -3.41
C ASN A 135 18.24 -8.33 -2.27
N PRO A 136 17.24 -9.21 -2.15
CA PRO A 136 16.51 -9.31 -0.91
C PRO A 136 17.53 -9.75 0.14
N ALA A 137 17.80 -8.92 1.14
CA ALA A 137 18.68 -9.30 2.25
C ALA A 137 18.29 -10.72 2.72
N GLN A 138 19.29 -11.59 2.66
CA GLN A 138 19.19 -13.04 2.73
C GLN A 138 18.86 -13.52 4.15
#